data_AF-A0A195CVM4-F1
#
_entry.id   AF-A0A195CVM4-F1
#
_cell.length_a   1.000
_cell.length_b   1.000
_cell.length_c   1.000
_cell.angle_alpha   90.00
_cell.angle_beta   90.00
_cell.angle_gamma   90.00
#
_symmetry.space_group_name_H-M   'P 1'
#
loop_
_entity.id
_entity.type
_entity.pdbx_description
1 polymer ?
#
loop_
_entity_poly.entity_id
_entity_poly.type
_entity_poly.pdbx_seq_one_letter_code
_entity_poly.pdbx_strand_id
1 'polypeptide(L)' 'MTNVFFSPRAYCKIILHAAKYPHCAINGLLLGKQKNKDGRMDLYIEDAIPLFHICLHVSPMAEIALTLVNI' A
#
# COMPACT_ATOMS: atom_id res chain seq x y z
N MET A 1 11.37 -15.23 -11.63
CA MET A 1 10.59 -15.02 -10.39
C MET A 1 11.01 -13.68 -9.82
N THR A 2 10.08 -12.74 -9.73
CA THR A 2 10.30 -11.36 -9.25
C THR A 2 10.26 -11.36 -7.72
N ASN A 3 11.30 -10.87 -7.05
CA ASN A 3 11.23 -10.74 -5.58
C ASN A 3 10.49 -9.46 -5.20
N VAL A 4 9.77 -9.50 -4.08
CA VAL A 4 9.10 -8.33 -3.51
C VAL A 4 9.63 -8.09 -2.10
N PHE A 5 10.14 -6.89 -1.85
CA PHE A 5 10.71 -6.48 -0.57
C PHE A 5 9.85 -5.36 0.02
N PHE A 6 9.67 -5.37 1.35
CA PHE A 6 8.99 -4.31 2.08
C PHE A 6 9.98 -3.54 2.94
N SER A 7 9.89 -2.22 2.91
CA SER A 7 10.53 -1.40 3.94
C SER A 7 9.86 -1.68 5.29
N PRO A 8 10.61 -1.62 6.42
CA PRO A 8 10.01 -1.76 7.75
C PRO A 8 8.86 -0.77 7.99
N ARG A 9 8.99 0.46 7.46
CA ARG A 9 7.96 1.49 7.55
C ARG A 9 6.67 1.08 6.84
N ALA A 10 6.76 0.60 5.60
CA ALA A 10 5.59 0.15 4.83
C ALA A 10 4.88 -0.98 5.58
N TYR A 11 5.64 -1.97 6.04
CA TYR A 11 5.11 -3.11 6.78
C TYR A 11 4.43 -2.67 8.09
N CYS A 12 5.09 -1.84 8.89
CA CYS A 12 4.51 -1.32 10.13
C CYS A 12 3.20 -0.57 9.90
N LYS A 13 3.09 0.26 8.86
CA LYS A 13 1.83 0.97 8.56
C LYS A 13 0.68 0.02 8.24
N ILE A 14 0.94 -1.07 7.52
CA ILE A 14 -0.08 -2.09 7.21
C ILE A 14 -0.59 -2.72 8.52
N ILE A 15 0.33 -3.20 9.35
CA ILE A 15 -0.01 -3.86 10.62
C ILE A 15 -0.71 -2.89 11.58
N LEU A 16 -0.24 -1.66 11.68
CA LEU A 16 -0.84 -0.64 12.55
C LEU A 16 -2.24 -0.23 12.07
N HIS A 17 -2.49 -0.14 10.76
CA HIS A 17 -3.84 0.15 10.26
C HIS A 17 -4.82 -0.98 10.61
N ALA A 18 -4.40 -2.23 10.45
CA ALA A 18 -5.20 -3.40 10.81
C ALA A 18 -5.47 -3.46 12.32
N ALA A 19 -4.43 -3.23 13.14
CA ALA A 19 -4.55 -3.23 14.60
C ALA A 19 -5.39 -2.07 15.13
N LYS A 20 -5.40 -0.92 14.44
CA LYS A 20 -6.23 0.24 14.81
C LYS A 20 -7.72 -0.01 14.56
N TYR A 21 -8.07 -0.77 13.53
CA TYR A 21 -9.45 -1.11 13.19
C TYR A 21 -9.66 -2.63 13.08
N PRO A 22 -9.51 -3.38 14.17
CA PRO A 22 -9.48 -4.85 14.13
C PRO A 22 -10.85 -5.49 13.84
N HIS A 23 -11.93 -4.71 13.93
CA HIS A 23 -13.31 -5.18 13.80
C HIS A 23 -13.90 -4.99 12.40
N CYS A 24 -13.15 -4.39 11.46
CA CYS A 24 -13.62 -4.14 10.11
C CYS A 24 -12.56 -4.43 9.06
N ALA A 25 -13.01 -4.55 7.81
CA ALA A 25 -12.11 -4.61 6.68
C ALA A 25 -11.39 -3.26 6.53
N ILE A 26 -10.12 -3.32 6.11
CA ILE A 26 -9.31 -2.16 5.79
C ILE A 26 -8.73 -2.28 4.38
N ASN A 27 -8.37 -1.17 3.76
CA ASN A 27 -7.57 -1.17 2.54
C ASN A 27 -6.51 -0.06 2.54
N GLY A 28 -5.67 -0.06 1.50
CA GLY A 28 -4.59 0.90 1.34
C GLY A 28 -3.85 0.72 0.03
N LEU A 29 -2.87 1.59 -0.20
CA LEU A 29 -1.99 1.55 -1.37
C LEU A 29 -0.56 1.22 -0.95
N LEU A 30 0.16 0.47 -1.79
CA LEU A 30 1.58 0.23 -1.64
C LEU A 30 2.33 1.11 -2.64
N LEU A 31 3.27 1.89 -2.13
CA LEU A 31 4.16 2.72 -2.95
C LEU A 31 5.51 2.02 -3.04
N GLY A 32 5.96 1.77 -4.27
CA GLY A 32 7.21 1.08 -4.49
C GLY A 32 7.84 1.41 -5.83
N LYS A 33 9.10 1.02 -5.96
CA LYS A 33 9.88 1.16 -7.18
C LYS A 33 10.37 -0.20 -7.64
N GLN A 34 10.34 -0.40 -8.95
CA GLN A 34 11.00 -1.54 -9.56
C GLN A 34 12.49 -1.23 -9.68
N LYS A 35 13.33 -2.17 -9.26
CA LYS A 35 14.78 -2.13 -9.50
C LYS A 35 15.12 -3.27 -10.43
N ASN A 36 15.73 -2.93 -11.56
CA ASN A 36 16.32 -3.91 -12.45
C ASN A 36 17.78 -4.09 -12.04
N LYS A 37 18.14 -5.29 -11.59
CA LYS A 37 19.52 -5.66 -11.32
C LYS A 37 19.81 -6.99 -12.00
N ASP A 38 20.81 -7.02 -12.86
CA ASP A 38 21.28 -8.23 -13.53
C ASP A 38 20.18 -8.97 -14.33
N GLY A 39 19.28 -8.22 -14.98
CA GLY A 39 18.16 -8.78 -15.76
C GLY A 39 17.01 -9.34 -14.91
N ARG A 40 17.09 -9.24 -13.58
CA ARG A 40 16.01 -9.55 -12.65
C ARG A 40 15.31 -8.27 -12.22
N MET A 41 14.00 -8.26 -12.38
CA MET A 41 13.15 -7.20 -11.84
C MET A 41 12.78 -7.57 -10.41
N ASP A 42 13.18 -6.74 -9.45
CA ASP A 42 12.76 -6.84 -8.05
C ASP A 42 11.90 -5.61 -7.70
N LEU A 43 10.83 -5.81 -6.91
CA LEU A 43 9.93 -4.75 -6.48
C LEU A 43 10.23 -4.38 -5.02
N TYR A 44 10.55 -3.11 -4.78
CA TYR A 44 10.78 -2.58 -3.44
C TYR A 44 9.61 -1.68 -3.04
N ILE A 45 8.80 -2.13 -2.09
CA ILE A 45 7.73 -1.35 -1.47
C ILE A 45 8.36 -0.43 -0.42
N GLU A 46 8.46 0.85 -0.75
CA GLU A 46 9.11 1.87 0.07
C GLU A 46 8.17 2.43 1.14
N ASP A 47 6.88 2.55 0.86
CA ASP A 47 5.88 3.03 1.81
C ASP A 47 4.49 2.39 1.59
N ALA A 48 3.61 2.53 2.57
CA ALA A 48 2.20 2.17 2.46
C ALA A 48 1.32 3.37 2.87
N ILE A 49 0.15 3.50 2.23
CA ILE A 49 -0.85 4.52 2.54
C ILE A 49 -2.14 3.81 2.97
N PRO A 50 -2.43 3.76 4.28
CA PRO A 50 -3.75 3.40 4.80
C PRO A 50 -4.84 4.28 4.18
N LEU A 51 -5.90 3.69 3.61
CA LEU A 51 -7.00 4.45 3.00
C LEU A 51 -8.28 4.39 3.84
N PHE A 52 -9.03 3.30 3.74
CA PHE A 52 -10.38 3.21 4.30
C PHE A 52 -10.52 2.04 5.28
N HIS A 53 -11.41 2.24 6.24
CA HIS A 53 -11.87 1.27 7.23
C HIS A 53 -13.41 1.30 7.39
N ILE A 54 -14.07 2.07 6.51
CA ILE A 54 -15.52 2.24 6.40
C ILE A 54 -15.79 2.48 4.90
N CYS A 55 -16.91 1.96 4.38
CA CYS A 55 -17.35 2.23 3.00
C CYS A 55 -16.27 1.94 1.93
N LEU A 56 -15.53 0.84 2.06
CA LEU A 56 -14.35 0.53 1.24
C LEU A 56 -14.62 0.45 -0.27
N HIS A 57 -15.87 0.18 -0.66
CA HIS A 57 -16.27 -0.05 -2.06
C HIS A 57 -16.99 1.14 -2.69
N VAL A 58 -16.85 2.33 -2.10
CA VAL A 58 -17.45 3.56 -2.64
C VAL A 58 -16.47 4.23 -3.60
N SER A 59 -16.71 4.08 -4.90
CA SER A 59 -15.82 4.55 -5.97
C SER A 59 -15.38 6.01 -5.84
N PRO A 60 -16.26 6.98 -5.50
CA PRO A 60 -15.86 8.39 -5.37
C PRO A 60 -14.67 8.62 -4.44
N MET A 61 -14.63 7.96 -3.28
CA MET A 61 -13.55 8.17 -2.32
C MET A 61 -12.26 7.49 -2.78
N ALA A 62 -12.36 6.32 -3.42
CA ALA A 62 -11.20 5.64 -4.01
C ALA A 62 -10.57 6.45 -5.15
N GLU A 63 -11.40 7.06 -6.02
CA GLU A 63 -10.95 7.93 -7.11
C GLU A 63 -10.25 9.19 -6.59
N ILE A 64 -10.83 9.85 -5.59
CA ILE A 64 -10.21 11.02 -4.95
C ILE A 64 -8.89 10.62 -4.28
N ALA A 65 -8.86 9.50 -3.55
CA ALA A 65 -7.64 9.02 -2.91
C ALA A 65 -6.53 8.75 -3.93
N LEU A 66 -6.83 8.08 -5.04
CA LEU A 66 -5.85 7.83 -6.10
C LEU A 66 -5.38 9.13 -6.76
N THR A 67 -6.29 10.09 -6.96
CA THR A 67 -5.94 11.41 -7.51
C THR A 67 -5.00 12.18 -6.58
N LEU A 68 -5.23 12.14 -5.26
CA LEU A 68 -4.42 12.84 -4.26
C LEU A 68 -3.07 12.16 -4.01
N VAL A 69 -3.02 10.83 -4.11
CA VAL A 69 -1.78 10.06 -3.92
C VAL A 69 -0.88 10.14 -5.15
N ASN A 70 -1.41 10.52 -6.31
CA ASN A 70 -0.63 10.70 -7.52
C ASN A 70 0.46 11.76 -7.28
N ILE A 71 1.73 11.34 -7.40
CA ILE A 71 2.94 12.16 -7.26
C ILE A 71 3.33 12.68 -8.64
#